data_AF-A0A7S1SVR1-F1
#
_entry.id   AF-A0A7S1SVR1-F1
#
_cell.length_a   1.000
_cell.length_b   1.000
_cell.length_c   1.000
_cell.angle_alpha   90.00
_cell.angle_beta   90.00
_cell.angle_gamma   90.00
#
_symmetry.space_group_name_H-M   'P 1'
#
loop_
_entity.id
_entity.type
_entity.pdbx_description
1 polymer ?
#
loop_
_entity_poly.entity_id
_entity_poly.type
_entity_poly.pdbx_seq_one_letter_code
_entity_poly.pdbx_strand_id
1 'polypeptide(L)'
;AELHKNPDLHPIIPLVEMIYSRDSTVYYFDPNDASLPHGTVQSRTGVRQGDPLGPLLFNLAISTPLENIGERCKDSAAIQAFSDDGKYLIKTPFVPTVITVATEEMGKVCSNVQPIKSSCMVPPDTALELVEVIRAMVPVVTGTDNLGAPLA
;
A
#
# COMPACT_ATOMS: atom_id res chain seq x y z
N ALA A 1 14.78 9.23 -7.63
CA ALA A 1 14.64 10.55 -6.96
C ALA A 1 14.89 10.44 -5.46
N GLU A 2 14.14 9.61 -4.72
CA GLU A 2 14.32 9.47 -3.25
C GLU A 2 15.73 9.00 -2.84
N LEU A 3 16.33 8.05 -3.56
CA LEU A 3 17.70 7.59 -3.28
C LEU A 3 18.73 8.73 -3.30
N HIS A 4 18.56 9.73 -4.17
CA HIS A 4 19.50 10.86 -4.24
C HIS A 4 19.28 11.87 -3.10
N LYS A 5 18.09 11.90 -2.48
CA LYS A 5 17.78 12.82 -1.38
C LYS A 5 18.40 12.40 -0.05
N ASN A 6 18.72 11.12 0.12
CA ASN A 6 19.34 10.60 1.33
C ASN A 6 20.82 10.24 1.07
N PRO A 7 21.79 11.01 1.58
CA PRO A 7 23.22 10.76 1.41
C PRO A 7 23.67 9.37 1.87
N ASP A 8 23.04 8.82 2.91
CA ASP A 8 23.39 7.49 3.44
C ASP A 8 23.05 6.36 2.45
N LEU A 9 22.16 6.64 1.49
CA LEU A 9 21.77 5.70 0.42
C LEU A 9 22.60 5.88 -0.85
N HIS A 10 23.48 6.88 -0.93
CA HIS A 10 24.33 7.08 -2.11
C HIS A 10 25.19 5.86 -2.48
N PRO A 11 25.75 5.09 -1.53
CA PRO A 11 26.54 3.89 -1.86
C PRO A 11 25.78 2.83 -2.67
N ILE A 12 24.44 2.77 -2.57
CA ILE A 12 23.63 1.77 -3.30
C ILE A 12 23.12 2.26 -4.66
N ILE A 13 23.27 3.55 -4.98
CA ILE A 13 22.77 4.13 -6.24
C ILE A 13 23.33 3.41 -7.47
N PRO A 14 24.66 3.18 -7.62
CA PRO A 14 25.19 2.53 -8.81
C PRO A 14 24.63 1.12 -9.00
N LEU A 15 24.39 0.39 -7.91
CA LEU A 15 23.79 -0.95 -7.94
C LEU A 15 22.34 -0.89 -8.42
N VAL A 16 21.56 0.06 -7.90
CA VAL A 16 20.17 0.27 -8.32
C VAL A 16 20.10 0.67 -9.79
N GLU A 17 20.94 1.60 -10.24
CA GLU A 17 20.99 1.99 -11.66
C GLU A 17 21.38 0.81 -12.55
N MET A 18 22.40 0.04 -12.16
CA MET A 18 22.81 -1.14 -12.92
C MET A 18 21.66 -2.15 -13.12
N ILE A 19 20.82 -2.35 -12.11
CA ILE A 19 19.73 -3.33 -12.12
C ILE A 19 18.46 -2.76 -12.76
N TYR A 20 18.11 -1.51 -12.47
CA TYR A 20 16.80 -0.91 -12.76
C TYR A 20 16.81 0.18 -13.83
N SER A 21 17.95 0.54 -14.42
CA SER A 21 18.00 1.48 -15.56
C SER A 21 17.60 0.85 -16.89
N ARG A 22 17.13 -0.40 -16.90
CA ARG A 22 16.68 -1.11 -18.09
C ARG A 22 15.27 -1.64 -17.90
N ASP A 23 14.51 -1.63 -18.99
CA ASP A 23 13.19 -2.26 -19.03
C ASP A 23 13.33 -3.74 -18.66
N SER A 24 12.40 -4.21 -17.84
CA SER A 24 12.36 -5.59 -17.35
C SER A 24 11.26 -6.36 -18.06
N THR A 25 11.62 -7.49 -18.67
CA THR A 25 10.64 -8.43 -19.24
C THR A 25 9.86 -9.09 -18.10
N VAL A 26 8.55 -8.85 -18.07
CA VAL A 26 7.59 -9.53 -17.19
C VAL A 26 6.85 -10.57 -18.02
N TYR A 27 6.76 -11.78 -17.49
CA TYR A 27 6.00 -12.87 -18.09
C TYR A 27 4.63 -12.92 -17.44
N TYR A 28 3.57 -13.09 -18.23
CA TYR A 28 2.23 -13.37 -17.71
C TYR A 28 1.76 -14.71 -18.23
N PHE A 29 0.97 -15.40 -17.41
CA PHE A 29 0.53 -16.77 -17.63
C PHE A 29 -0.99 -16.78 -17.82
N ASP A 30 -1.48 -17.74 -18.60
CA ASP A 30 -2.91 -17.98 -18.71
C ASP A 30 -3.41 -18.57 -17.38
N PRO A 31 -4.47 -18.04 -16.76
CA PRO A 31 -5.01 -18.61 -15.53
C PRO A 31 -5.49 -20.07 -15.69
N ASN A 32 -5.78 -20.53 -16.91
CA ASN A 32 -6.20 -21.90 -17.19
C ASN A 32 -5.05 -22.82 -17.61
N ASP A 33 -3.87 -22.26 -17.94
CA ASP A 33 -2.67 -23.01 -18.31
C ASP A 33 -1.39 -22.24 -17.91
N ALA A 34 -0.83 -22.63 -16.76
CA ALA A 34 0.37 -22.02 -16.21
C ALA A 34 1.67 -22.74 -16.65
N SER A 35 1.61 -23.71 -17.58
CA SER A 35 2.77 -24.50 -17.97
C SER A 35 3.80 -23.72 -18.79
N LEU A 36 3.34 -22.71 -19.56
CA LEU A 36 4.18 -21.80 -20.33
C LEU A 36 3.68 -20.35 -20.21
N PRO A 37 4.58 -19.34 -20.33
CA PRO A 37 4.16 -17.95 -20.40
C PRO A 37 3.24 -17.73 -21.60
N HIS A 38 2.09 -17.09 -21.36
CA HIS A 38 1.19 -16.66 -22.43
C HIS A 38 1.81 -15.52 -23.25
N GLY A 39 2.59 -14.64 -22.60
CA GLY A 39 3.26 -13.56 -23.29
C GLY A 39 4.24 -12.80 -22.41
N THR A 40 4.76 -11.69 -22.96
CA THR A 40 5.69 -10.80 -22.24
C THR A 40 5.26 -9.34 -22.32
N VAL A 41 5.55 -8.59 -21.25
CA VAL A 41 5.37 -7.14 -21.17
C VAL A 41 6.69 -6.52 -20.71
N GLN A 42 7.07 -5.39 -21.30
CA GLN A 42 8.23 -4.62 -20.86
C GLN A 42 7.80 -3.65 -19.75
N SER A 43 8.29 -3.86 -18.53
CA SER A 43 8.06 -2.96 -17.41
C SER A 43 9.23 -2.00 -17.23
N ARG A 44 8.93 -0.70 -17.20
CA ARG A 44 9.91 0.36 -16.89
C ARG A 44 9.87 0.79 -15.43
N THR A 45 8.89 0.32 -14.67
CA THR A 45 8.62 0.72 -13.29
C THR A 45 8.41 -0.49 -12.38
N GLY A 46 8.58 -0.27 -11.08
CA GLY A 46 8.47 -1.30 -10.06
C GLY A 46 9.74 -2.14 -9.88
N VAL A 47 9.70 -3.02 -8.89
CA VAL A 47 10.77 -3.96 -8.59
C VAL A 47 10.38 -5.36 -9.08
N ARG A 48 11.36 -6.17 -9.48
CA ARG A 48 11.09 -7.55 -9.90
C ARG A 48 10.70 -8.39 -8.69
N GLN A 49 9.66 -9.20 -8.82
CA GLN A 49 9.33 -10.18 -7.77
C GLN A 49 10.47 -11.18 -7.62
N GLY A 50 10.82 -11.48 -6.37
CA GLY A 50 11.96 -12.32 -6.03
C GLY A 50 13.32 -11.60 -6.04
N ASP A 51 13.36 -10.30 -6.38
CA ASP A 51 14.58 -9.50 -6.23
C ASP A 51 14.87 -9.25 -4.73
N PRO A 52 16.05 -9.62 -4.21
CA PRO A 52 16.41 -9.39 -2.81
C PRO A 52 16.44 -7.91 -2.41
N LEU A 53 16.65 -6.99 -3.34
CA LEU A 53 16.62 -5.54 -3.08
C LEU A 53 15.20 -4.96 -3.13
N GLY A 54 14.24 -5.68 -3.70
CA GLY A 54 12.87 -5.22 -3.90
C GLY A 54 12.22 -4.67 -2.62
N PRO A 55 12.21 -5.42 -1.50
CA PRO A 55 11.63 -4.95 -0.24
C PRO A 55 12.29 -3.68 0.31
N LEU A 56 13.61 -3.56 0.20
CA LEU A 56 14.34 -2.36 0.65
C LEU A 56 13.93 -1.14 -0.18
N LEU A 57 13.96 -1.26 -1.51
CA LEU A 57 13.61 -0.16 -2.41
C LEU A 57 12.14 0.26 -2.26
N PHE A 58 11.25 -0.70 -2.05
CA PHE A 58 9.85 -0.43 -1.75
C PHE A 58 9.69 0.35 -0.45
N ASN A 59 10.28 -0.13 0.64
CA ASN A 59 10.22 0.55 1.95
C ASN A 59 10.80 1.97 1.90
N LEU A 60 11.90 2.15 1.16
CA LEU A 60 12.48 3.48 0.94
C LEU A 60 11.50 4.41 0.21
N ALA A 61 10.81 3.91 -0.83
CA ALA A 61 9.83 4.69 -1.57
C ALA A 61 8.64 5.11 -0.69
N ILE A 62 8.12 4.23 0.15
CA ILE A 62 6.93 4.52 0.98
C ILE A 62 7.26 5.22 2.31
N SER A 63 8.53 5.30 2.71
CA SER A 63 8.96 5.87 4.00
C SER A 63 8.46 7.31 4.21
N THR A 64 8.79 8.22 3.29
CA THR A 64 8.38 9.63 3.38
C THR A 64 6.86 9.82 3.35
N PRO A 65 6.08 9.17 2.46
CA PRO A 65 4.62 9.18 2.56
C PRO A 65 4.11 8.75 3.94
N LEU A 66 4.61 7.64 4.49
CA LEU A 66 4.16 7.15 5.81
C LEU A 66 4.48 8.14 6.93
N GLU A 67 5.68 8.73 6.92
CA GLU A 67 6.07 9.78 7.88
C GLU A 67 5.16 11.01 7.77
N ASN A 68 4.86 11.46 6.54
CA ASN A 68 3.96 12.60 6.32
C ASN A 68 2.53 12.31 6.80
N ILE A 69 2.00 11.10 6.55
CA ILE A 69 0.68 10.72 7.07
C ILE A 69 0.73 10.70 8.60
N GLY A 70 1.79 10.14 9.18
CA GLY A 70 2.01 10.12 10.63
C GLY A 70 1.98 11.50 11.24
N GLU A 71 2.70 12.47 10.67
CA GLU A 71 2.72 13.85 11.18
C GLU A 71 1.38 14.57 10.98
N ARG A 72 0.77 14.45 9.79
CA ARG A 72 -0.52 15.09 9.45
C ARG A 72 -1.70 14.50 10.25
N CYS A 73 -1.56 13.29 10.78
CA CYS A 73 -2.62 12.56 11.48
C CYS A 73 -2.25 12.16 12.91
N LYS A 74 -1.19 12.72 13.50
CA LYS A 74 -0.66 12.31 14.82
C LYS A 74 -1.68 12.29 15.96
N ASP A 75 -2.65 13.21 15.92
CA ASP A 75 -3.70 13.32 16.94
C ASP A 75 -4.98 12.54 16.60
N SER A 76 -5.09 12.03 15.38
CA SER A 76 -6.30 11.40 14.84
C SER A 76 -6.14 9.93 14.49
N ALA A 77 -4.91 9.45 14.28
CA ALA A 77 -4.63 8.06 13.93
C ALA A 77 -3.30 7.55 14.50
N ALA A 78 -3.26 6.24 14.76
CA ALA A 78 -2.02 5.49 14.88
C ALA A 78 -1.86 4.59 13.66
N ILE A 79 -0.63 4.54 13.11
CA ILE A 79 -0.34 3.88 11.83
C ILE A 79 0.71 2.81 12.09
N GLN A 80 0.45 1.61 11.61
CA GLN A 80 1.42 0.52 11.54
C GLN A 80 1.48 0.04 10.09
N ALA A 81 2.67 0.06 9.50
CA ALA A 81 2.89 -0.45 8.16
C ALA A 81 3.98 -1.53 8.18
N PHE A 82 3.77 -2.57 7.39
CA PHE A 82 4.77 -3.60 7.12
C PHE A 82 4.70 -3.95 5.63
N SER A 83 5.73 -3.60 4.86
CA SER A 83 5.66 -3.68 3.40
C SER A 83 4.43 -2.91 2.89
N ASP A 84 3.68 -3.48 1.96
CA ASP A 84 2.46 -2.96 1.36
C ASP A 84 1.22 -3.06 2.26
N ASP A 85 1.32 -3.74 3.40
CA ASP A 85 0.25 -3.87 4.38
C ASP A 85 0.26 -2.71 5.39
N GLY A 86 -0.71 -1.81 5.27
CA GLY A 86 -0.93 -0.70 6.20
C GLY A 86 -2.16 -0.93 7.08
N LYS A 87 -2.01 -0.69 8.39
CA LYS A 87 -3.08 -0.70 9.39
C LYS A 87 -3.19 0.68 10.04
N TYR A 88 -4.42 1.17 10.13
CA TYR A 88 -4.73 2.49 10.68
C TYR A 88 -5.76 2.33 11.79
N LEU A 89 -5.40 2.76 12.99
CA LEU A 89 -6.34 2.92 14.10
C LEU A 89 -6.76 4.38 14.13
N ILE A 90 -8.00 4.68 13.74
CA ILE A 90 -8.45 6.05 13.47
C ILE A 90 -9.57 6.42 14.44
N LYS A 91 -9.50 7.62 15.03
CA LYS A 91 -10.62 8.21 15.75
C LYS A 91 -11.76 8.47 14.76
N THR A 92 -12.94 7.93 15.04
CA THR A 92 -14.04 7.86 14.06
C THR A 92 -14.38 9.18 13.35
N PRO A 93 -14.45 10.35 14.02
CA PRO A 93 -14.73 11.63 13.35
C PRO A 93 -13.71 12.04 12.28
N PHE A 94 -12.49 11.48 12.34
CA PHE A 94 -11.39 11.83 11.46
C PHE A 94 -11.17 10.83 10.33
N VAL A 95 -11.98 9.75 10.24
CA VAL A 95 -11.81 8.72 9.20
C VAL A 95 -11.76 9.33 7.79
N PRO A 96 -12.67 10.25 7.38
CA PRO A 96 -12.60 10.85 6.05
C PRO A 96 -11.29 11.61 5.83
N THR A 97 -10.85 12.39 6.81
CA THR A 97 -9.60 13.16 6.73
C THR A 97 -8.39 12.25 6.60
N VAL A 98 -8.30 11.21 7.44
CA VAL A 98 -7.17 10.28 7.42
C VAL A 98 -7.11 9.49 6.11
N ILE A 99 -8.25 9.03 5.58
CA ILE A 99 -8.30 8.34 4.29
C ILE A 99 -7.85 9.28 3.16
N THR A 100 -8.32 10.53 3.14
CA THR A 100 -7.89 11.52 2.15
C THR A 100 -6.38 11.77 2.22
N VAL A 101 -5.85 12.02 3.41
CA VAL A 101 -4.40 12.24 3.61
C VAL A 101 -3.59 11.02 3.17
N ALA A 102 -4.01 9.82 3.57
CA ALA A 102 -3.32 8.59 3.18
C ALA A 102 -3.33 8.38 1.66
N THR A 103 -4.47 8.62 1.02
CA THR A 103 -4.60 8.51 -0.45
C THR A 103 -3.72 9.53 -1.17
N GLU A 104 -3.70 10.78 -0.70
CA GLU A 104 -2.85 11.84 -1.24
C GLU A 104 -1.36 11.52 -1.13
N GLU A 105 -0.89 11.12 0.05
CA GLU A 105 0.53 10.84 0.30
C GLU A 105 0.98 9.57 -0.42
N MET A 106 0.20 8.48 -0.34
CA MET A 106 0.53 7.22 -1.03
C MET A 106 0.44 7.35 -2.56
N GLY A 107 -0.42 8.23 -3.06
CA GLY A 107 -0.52 8.55 -4.49
C GLY A 107 0.76 9.14 -5.08
N LYS A 108 1.60 9.79 -4.26
CA LYS A 108 2.88 10.38 -4.71
C LYS A 108 3.91 9.34 -5.13
N VAL A 109 3.79 8.10 -4.66
CA VAL A 109 4.75 7.01 -4.89
C VAL A 109 4.16 5.88 -5.74
N CYS A 110 3.12 6.21 -6.51
CA CYS A 110 2.46 5.32 -7.49
C CYS A 110 1.81 4.06 -6.90
N SER A 111 1.58 4.01 -5.59
CA SER A 111 0.77 2.97 -4.95
C SER A 111 -0.70 3.35 -5.01
N ASN A 112 -1.42 2.80 -5.99
CA ASN A 112 -2.88 2.81 -5.95
C ASN A 112 -3.34 1.92 -4.79
N VAL A 113 -3.98 2.52 -3.79
CA VAL A 113 -4.66 1.76 -2.73
C VAL A 113 -5.71 0.88 -3.38
N GLN A 114 -5.63 -0.44 -3.17
CA GLN A 114 -6.60 -1.37 -3.76
C GLN A 114 -7.89 -1.37 -2.94
N PRO A 115 -9.01 -0.81 -3.45
CA PRO A 115 -10.21 -0.66 -2.63
C PRO A 115 -10.79 -2.01 -2.23
N ILE A 116 -10.72 -3.01 -3.13
CA ILE A 116 -11.25 -4.36 -2.92
C ILE A 116 -10.53 -5.10 -1.78
N LYS A 117 -9.24 -4.82 -1.57
CA LYS A 117 -8.43 -5.43 -0.51
C LYS A 117 -8.45 -4.62 0.79
N SER A 118 -8.88 -3.37 0.71
CA SER A 118 -8.96 -2.47 1.86
C SER A 118 -10.30 -2.69 2.55
N SER A 119 -10.27 -2.94 3.85
CA SER A 119 -11.48 -3.04 4.65
C SER A 119 -11.40 -2.14 5.87
N CYS A 120 -12.54 -1.59 6.27
CA CYS A 120 -12.68 -0.85 7.51
C CYS A 120 -13.53 -1.66 8.48
N MET A 121 -13.00 -1.92 9.68
CA MET A 121 -13.76 -2.46 10.79
C MET A 121 -14.25 -1.30 11.65
N VAL A 122 -15.56 -1.21 11.83
CA VAL A 122 -16.19 -0.15 12.59
C VAL A 122 -16.87 -0.75 13.82
N PRO A 123 -16.68 -0.19 15.04
CA PRO A 123 -17.37 -0.66 16.23
C PRO A 123 -18.90 -0.62 16.05
N PRO A 124 -19.66 -1.58 16.65
CA PRO A 124 -21.12 -1.66 16.50
C PRO A 124 -21.86 -0.37 16.88
N ASP A 125 -21.32 0.40 17.83
CA ASP A 125 -21.95 1.59 18.38
C ASP A 125 -21.64 2.87 17.57
N THR A 126 -21.01 2.74 16.40
CA THR A 126 -20.69 3.88 15.56
C THR A 126 -21.95 4.43 14.88
N ALA A 127 -22.10 5.75 14.89
CA ALA A 127 -23.23 6.44 14.25
C ALA A 127 -23.39 6.03 12.78
N LEU A 128 -24.63 5.71 12.38
CA LEU A 128 -24.94 5.18 11.04
C LEU A 128 -24.49 6.13 9.91
N GLU A 129 -24.68 7.44 10.08
CA GLU A 129 -24.23 8.47 9.13
C GLU A 129 -22.74 8.38 8.85
N LEU A 130 -21.95 8.09 9.89
CA LEU A 130 -20.51 7.95 9.78
C LEU A 130 -20.13 6.64 9.09
N VAL A 131 -20.89 5.55 9.32
CA VAL A 131 -20.72 4.30 8.58
C VAL A 131 -20.99 4.48 7.09
N GLU A 132 -22.01 5.27 6.72
CA GLU A 132 -22.33 5.55 5.31
C GLU A 132 -21.23 6.35 4.61
N VAL A 133 -20.69 7.39 5.27
CA VAL A 133 -19.54 8.15 4.76
C VAL A 133 -18.34 7.22 4.55
N ILE A 134 -18.05 6.34 5.50
CA ILE A 134 -16.92 5.41 5.40
C ILE A 134 -17.17 4.41 4.25
N ARG A 135 -18.39 3.87 4.11
CA ARG A 135 -18.77 2.95 3.01
C ARG A 135 -18.59 3.57 1.63
N ALA A 136 -18.82 4.87 1.49
CA ALA A 136 -18.60 5.59 0.24
C ALA A 136 -17.12 5.71 -0.13
N MET A 137 -16.22 5.60 0.86
CA MET A 137 -14.77 5.76 0.67
C MET A 137 -14.03 4.42 0.57
N VAL A 138 -14.44 3.41 1.34
CA VAL A 138 -13.79 2.10 1.45
C VAL A 138 -14.85 1.03 1.76
N PRO A 139 -14.72 -0.22 1.26
CA PRO A 139 -15.55 -1.31 1.72
C PRO A 139 -15.55 -1.45 3.26
N VAL A 140 -16.73 -1.42 3.87
CA VAL A 140 -16.91 -1.56 5.33
C VAL A 140 -17.38 -2.97 5.67
N VAL A 141 -16.70 -3.59 6.64
CA VAL A 141 -17.11 -4.87 7.23
C VAL A 141 -17.64 -4.58 8.63
N THR A 142 -18.91 -4.88 8.88
CA THR A 142 -19.53 -4.75 10.20
C THR A 142 -19.15 -5.92 11.09
N GLY A 143 -18.87 -5.65 12.38
CA GLY A 143 -18.34 -6.64 13.33
C GLY A 143 -19.20 -7.90 13.55
N THR A 144 -20.44 -7.91 13.06
CA THR A 144 -21.34 -9.08 13.09
C THR A 144 -21.00 -10.13 12.03
N ASP A 145 -20.26 -9.76 10.98
CA ASP A 145 -20.15 -10.58 9.77
C ASP A 145 -18.99 -11.57 9.80
N ASN A 146 -18.10 -11.51 10.82
CA ASN A 146 -16.84 -12.26 10.86
C ASN A 146 -16.50 -12.94 12.20
N LEU A 147 -17.47 -13.15 13.09
CA LEU A 147 -17.23 -13.86 14.36
C LEU A 147 -17.26 -15.41 14.26
N GLY A 148 -17.27 -16.01 13.06
CA GLY A 148 -17.39 -17.47 12.99
C GLY A 148 -17.18 -18.14 11.63
N ALA A 149 -15.95 -18.11 11.11
CA ALA A 149 -15.45 -19.26 10.38
C ALA A 149 -14.03 -19.57 10.90
N PRO A 150 -13.81 -20.70 11.59
CA PRO A 150 -12.45 -21.13 11.90
C PRO A 150 -11.72 -21.31 10.57
N LEU A 151 -10.47 -20.83 10.52
CA LEU A 151 -9.55 -21.10 9.41
C LEU A 151 -9.50 -22.63 9.23
N ALA A 152 -10.06 -23.11 8.11
CA ALA A 152 -9.95 -24.48 7.65
C ALA A 152 -8.69 -24.66 6.81
#